data_AF-A0A3Q0KTA4-F1
#
_entry.id   AF-A0A3Q0KTA4-F1
#
_cell.length_a   1.000
_cell.length_b   1.000
_cell.length_c   1.000
_cell.angle_alpha   90.00
_cell.angle_beta   90.00
_cell.angle_gamma   90.00
#
_symmetry.space_group_name_H-M   'P 1'
#
loop_
_entity.id
_entity.type
_entity.pdbx_description
1 polymer ?
#
loop_
_entity_poly.entity_id
_entity_poly.type
_entity_poly.pdbx_seq_one_letter_code
_entity_poly.pdbx_strand_id
1 'polypeptide(L)'
;MYRCLSGRTPSLILFVLNGFSILFGVALISLGIVCVVDHGNMSEVVGTSLYSSGVYIVIFLGLVITIVALCGYIAADKENICLIVSYIFILCLLALLLLISGIIVLSFKSSLGESARSVMVASLRNHYGRYGIITDAWDLVQRNLRCCGVDNSGWGVYNGSWWDMIVNSDLYETNTKLSESSLFYLFVPESCCVKRLDGLTGWPTEIYRDKRRCQTWQYGPPNKSSGPHNDAIYYAGCFESLKSYIDNYAKAVGVLALIACIILISALICALFLFRDAKLNAQRKQRIKSWRNQTQNK
;
A
#
# COMPACT_ATOMS: atom_id res chain seq x y z
N MET A 1 21.76 -23.61 -38.74
CA MET A 1 21.16 -24.03 -37.46
C MET A 1 21.15 -22.90 -36.41
N TYR A 2 22.29 -22.22 -36.16
CA TYR A 2 22.40 -21.11 -35.20
C TYR A 2 21.41 -19.94 -35.38
N ARG A 3 21.07 -19.53 -36.63
CA ARG A 3 20.07 -18.46 -36.88
C ARG A 3 18.63 -18.83 -36.45
N CYS A 4 18.24 -20.11 -36.47
CA CYS A 4 16.90 -20.53 -36.00
C CYS A 4 16.81 -20.61 -34.48
N LEU A 5 17.90 -20.97 -33.79
CA LEU A 5 17.95 -20.98 -32.33
C LEU A 5 18.00 -19.56 -31.76
N SER A 6 18.81 -18.68 -32.35
CA SER A 6 18.95 -17.27 -31.91
C SER A 6 17.67 -16.44 -32.08
N GLY A 7 16.77 -16.79 -33.00
CA GLY A 7 15.48 -16.11 -33.14
C GLY A 7 14.43 -16.57 -32.12
N ARG A 8 14.63 -17.71 -31.46
CA ARG A 8 13.70 -18.23 -30.44
C ARG A 8 14.05 -17.82 -29.01
N THR A 9 15.26 -17.32 -28.78
CA THR A 9 15.69 -16.89 -27.44
C THR A 9 14.82 -15.77 -26.85
N PRO A 10 14.41 -14.69 -27.56
CA PRO A 10 13.55 -13.67 -26.96
C PRO A 10 12.17 -14.23 -26.57
N SER A 11 11.59 -15.12 -27.39
CA SER A 11 10.33 -15.77 -27.10
C SER A 11 10.43 -16.64 -25.84
N LEU A 12 11.50 -17.44 -25.71
CA LEU A 12 11.74 -18.27 -24.52
C LEU A 12 11.87 -17.44 -23.24
N ILE A 13 12.62 -16.33 -23.30
CA ILE A 13 12.76 -15.41 -22.15
C ILE A 13 11.41 -14.80 -21.80
N LEU A 14 10.63 -14.35 -22.78
CA LEU A 14 9.28 -13.82 -22.55
C LEU A 14 8.33 -14.86 -21.95
N PHE A 15 8.38 -16.12 -22.40
CA PHE A 15 7.57 -17.18 -21.81
C PHE A 15 7.92 -17.40 -20.33
N VAL A 16 9.22 -17.40 -20.00
CA VAL A 16 9.67 -17.57 -18.62
C VAL A 16 9.27 -16.36 -17.75
N LEU A 17 9.55 -15.13 -18.19
CA LEU A 17 9.22 -13.91 -17.44
C LEU A 17 7.72 -13.74 -17.22
N ASN A 18 6.92 -13.94 -18.27
CA ASN A 18 5.46 -13.84 -18.17
C ASN A 18 4.88 -15.02 -17.39
N GLY A 19 5.44 -16.23 -17.52
CA GLY A 19 5.05 -17.39 -16.71
C GLY A 19 5.21 -17.14 -15.20
N PHE A 20 6.39 -16.62 -14.79
CA PHE A 20 6.61 -16.22 -13.39
C PHE A 20 5.66 -15.10 -12.95
N SER A 21 5.41 -14.12 -13.82
CA SER A 21 4.50 -13.00 -13.53
C SER A 21 3.04 -13.48 -13.38
N ILE A 22 2.59 -14.46 -14.17
CA ILE A 22 1.27 -15.09 -14.02
C ILE A 22 1.18 -15.80 -12.67
N LEU A 23 2.17 -16.63 -12.32
CA LEU A 23 2.18 -17.33 -11.04
C LEU A 23 2.16 -16.36 -9.85
N PHE A 24 2.94 -15.28 -9.93
CA PHE A 24 2.97 -14.24 -8.91
C PHE A 24 1.62 -13.49 -8.81
N GLY A 25 1.04 -13.10 -9.94
CA GLY A 25 -0.26 -12.42 -9.97
C GLY A 25 -1.39 -13.29 -9.40
N VAL A 26 -1.44 -14.57 -9.78
CA VAL A 26 -2.39 -15.55 -9.23
C VAL A 26 -2.18 -15.74 -7.73
N ALA A 27 -0.93 -15.83 -7.26
CA ALA A 27 -0.63 -15.95 -5.83
C ALA A 27 -1.13 -14.73 -5.04
N LEU A 28 -0.94 -13.50 -5.55
CA LEU A 28 -1.47 -12.29 -4.93
C LEU A 28 -3.00 -12.29 -4.85
N ILE A 29 -3.68 -12.70 -5.93
CA ILE A 29 -5.13 -12.81 -5.96
C ILE A 29 -5.61 -13.86 -4.94
N SER A 30 -5.00 -15.05 -4.92
CA SER A 30 -5.36 -16.12 -3.99
C SER A 30 -5.15 -15.70 -2.54
N LEU A 31 -4.01 -15.09 -2.20
CA LEU A 31 -3.75 -14.58 -0.86
C LEU A 31 -4.75 -13.49 -0.46
N GLY A 32 -5.05 -12.57 -1.38
CA GLY A 32 -6.04 -11.53 -1.16
C GLY A 32 -7.44 -12.10 -0.90
N ILE A 33 -7.89 -13.07 -1.69
CA ILE A 33 -9.18 -13.74 -1.49
C ILE A 33 -9.22 -14.48 -0.16
N VAL A 34 -8.14 -15.18 0.22
CA VAL A 34 -8.05 -15.85 1.53
C VAL A 34 -8.18 -14.82 2.65
N CYS A 35 -7.54 -13.65 2.56
CA CYS A 35 -7.71 -12.57 3.53
C CYS A 35 -9.16 -12.06 3.57
N VAL A 36 -9.83 -11.87 2.42
CA VAL A 36 -11.24 -11.45 2.37
C VAL A 36 -12.17 -12.48 3.01
N VAL A 37 -11.94 -13.77 2.75
CA VAL A 37 -12.77 -14.86 3.31
C VAL A 37 -12.55 -15.00 4.80
N ASP A 38 -11.30 -14.92 5.27
CA ASP A 38 -10.98 -15.02 6.71
C ASP A 38 -11.52 -13.82 7.51
N HIS A 39 -11.71 -12.66 6.88
CA HIS A 39 -12.44 -11.55 7.52
C HIS A 39 -13.89 -11.88 7.88
N GLY A 40 -14.53 -12.85 7.23
CA GLY A 40 -15.82 -13.36 7.69
C GLY A 40 -15.77 -13.80 9.16
N ASN A 41 -14.60 -14.28 9.62
CA ASN A 41 -14.36 -14.74 10.99
C ASN A 41 -13.55 -13.76 11.86
N MET A 42 -12.70 -12.91 11.26
CA MET A 42 -11.80 -11.97 11.95
C MET A 42 -12.30 -10.50 11.97
N SER A 43 -13.55 -10.26 11.56
CA SER A 43 -14.16 -8.92 11.49
C SER A 43 -14.22 -8.17 12.81
N GLU A 44 -13.98 -8.84 13.94
CA GLU A 44 -13.96 -8.23 15.27
C GLU A 44 -12.61 -7.56 15.64
N VAL A 45 -11.51 -7.89 14.96
CA VAL A 45 -10.14 -7.59 15.45
C VAL A 45 -9.45 -6.42 14.73
N VAL A 46 -9.76 -6.19 13.46
CA VAL A 46 -9.05 -5.20 12.64
C VAL A 46 -10.08 -4.26 12.02
N GLY A 47 -9.96 -2.95 12.28
CA GLY A 47 -10.83 -1.90 11.75
C GLY A 47 -11.26 -2.20 10.31
N THR A 48 -12.53 -2.58 10.17
CA THR A 48 -13.05 -3.46 9.09
C THR A 48 -12.92 -2.86 7.70
N SER A 49 -12.81 -1.54 7.61
CA SER A 49 -12.86 -0.80 6.35
C SER A 49 -11.50 -0.63 5.67
N LEU A 50 -10.41 -0.40 6.41
CA LEU A 50 -9.10 -0.09 5.80
C LEU A 50 -8.26 -1.30 5.50
N TYR A 51 -8.24 -2.29 6.39
CA TYR A 51 -7.58 -3.55 6.07
C TYR A 51 -8.24 -4.16 4.82
N SER A 52 -9.57 -4.08 4.75
CA SER A 52 -10.35 -4.45 3.56
C SER A 52 -9.92 -3.67 2.32
N SER A 53 -9.72 -2.34 2.42
CA SER A 53 -9.23 -1.51 1.31
C SER A 53 -7.85 -1.94 0.81
N GLY A 54 -6.91 -2.22 1.70
CA GLY A 54 -5.56 -2.69 1.35
C GLY A 54 -5.58 -4.05 0.65
N VAL A 55 -6.38 -4.99 1.15
CA VAL A 55 -6.55 -6.31 0.54
C VAL A 55 -7.14 -6.21 -0.87
N TYR A 56 -8.15 -5.36 -1.09
CA TYR A 56 -8.69 -5.14 -2.43
C TYR A 56 -7.68 -4.52 -3.40
N ILE A 57 -6.79 -3.64 -2.93
CA ILE A 57 -5.69 -3.10 -3.74
C ILE A 57 -4.74 -4.24 -4.16
N VAL A 58 -4.38 -5.15 -3.26
CA VAL A 58 -3.52 -6.30 -3.58
C VAL A 58 -4.18 -7.21 -4.63
N ILE A 59 -5.47 -7.51 -4.49
CA ILE A 59 -6.23 -8.30 -5.48
C ILE A 59 -6.24 -7.60 -6.83
N PHE A 60 -6.56 -6.30 -6.86
CA PHE A 60 -6.59 -5.51 -8.09
C PHE A 60 -5.23 -5.51 -8.80
N LEU A 61 -4.14 -5.29 -8.06
CA LEU A 61 -2.78 -5.34 -8.62
C LEU A 61 -2.44 -6.74 -9.15
N GLY A 62 -2.82 -7.79 -8.43
CA GLY A 62 -2.65 -9.17 -8.89
C GLY A 62 -3.40 -9.45 -10.20
N LEU A 63 -4.61 -8.93 -10.37
CA LEU A 63 -5.38 -9.02 -11.61
C LEU A 63 -4.67 -8.29 -12.76
N VAL A 64 -4.22 -7.06 -12.54
CA VAL A 64 -3.50 -6.28 -13.55
C VAL A 64 -2.23 -7.02 -13.99
N ILE A 65 -1.42 -7.52 -13.04
CA ILE A 65 -0.20 -8.27 -13.34
C ILE A 65 -0.52 -9.52 -14.19
N THR A 66 -1.55 -10.27 -13.79
CA THR A 66 -1.96 -11.50 -14.48
C THR A 66 -2.41 -11.20 -15.92
N ILE A 67 -3.25 -10.18 -16.13
CA ILE A 67 -3.73 -9.79 -17.46
C ILE A 67 -2.57 -9.36 -18.36
N VAL A 68 -1.68 -8.48 -17.87
CA VAL A 68 -0.52 -8.01 -18.64
C VAL A 68 0.40 -9.18 -19.01
N ALA A 69 0.62 -10.10 -18.06
CA ALA A 69 1.47 -11.26 -18.30
C ALA A 69 0.82 -12.27 -19.28
N LEU A 70 -0.49 -12.47 -19.23
CA LEU A 70 -1.22 -13.26 -20.23
C LEU A 70 -1.12 -12.64 -21.63
N CYS A 71 -1.25 -11.31 -21.74
CA CYS A 71 -1.02 -10.62 -23.01
C CYS A 71 0.40 -10.85 -23.54
N GLY A 72 1.42 -10.78 -22.66
CA GLY A 72 2.81 -11.08 -23.01
C GLY A 72 3.03 -12.52 -23.46
N TYR A 73 2.41 -13.48 -22.76
CA TYR A 73 2.45 -14.90 -23.12
C TYR A 73 1.82 -15.16 -24.50
N ILE A 74 0.63 -14.61 -24.77
CA ILE A 74 -0.06 -14.77 -26.06
C ILE A 74 0.71 -14.07 -27.18
N ALA A 75 1.29 -12.89 -26.92
CA ALA A 75 2.12 -12.17 -27.89
C ALA A 75 3.36 -12.99 -28.29
N ALA A 76 3.98 -13.68 -27.32
CA ALA A 76 5.11 -14.57 -27.56
C ALA A 76 4.72 -15.85 -28.32
N ASP A 77 3.54 -16.44 -28.05
CA ASP A 77 3.05 -17.65 -28.73
C ASP A 77 2.62 -17.37 -30.18
N LYS A 78 1.81 -16.33 -30.39
CA LYS A 78 1.22 -16.07 -31.71
C LYS A 78 2.15 -15.34 -32.67
N GLU A 79 3.20 -14.69 -32.16
CA GLU A 79 4.10 -13.81 -32.93
C GLU A 79 3.33 -12.81 -33.82
N ASN A 80 2.12 -12.41 -33.39
CA ASN A 80 1.28 -11.49 -34.13
C ASN A 80 1.75 -10.05 -33.86
N ILE A 81 2.13 -9.34 -34.92
CA ILE A 81 2.64 -7.97 -34.86
C ILE A 81 1.72 -7.06 -34.04
N CYS A 82 0.40 -7.13 -34.22
CA CYS A 82 -0.53 -6.28 -33.49
C CYS A 82 -0.52 -6.55 -31.97
N LEU A 83 -0.45 -7.83 -31.56
CA LEU A 83 -0.40 -8.22 -30.15
C LEU A 83 0.95 -7.85 -29.50
N ILE A 84 2.04 -7.97 -30.25
CA ILE A 84 3.36 -7.56 -29.76
C ILE A 84 3.40 -6.03 -29.56
N VAL A 85 2.84 -5.26 -30.50
CA VAL A 85 2.78 -3.80 -30.40
C VAL A 85 1.93 -3.36 -29.19
N SER A 86 0.77 -3.97 -28.96
CA SER A 86 -0.05 -3.64 -27.79
C SER A 86 0.66 -3.99 -26.47
N TYR A 87 1.36 -5.12 -26.42
CA TYR A 87 2.17 -5.50 -25.26
C TYR A 87 3.32 -4.51 -25.01
N ILE A 88 4.08 -4.14 -26.05
CA ILE A 88 5.15 -3.12 -25.95
C ILE A 88 4.58 -1.79 -25.43
N PHE A 89 3.42 -1.37 -25.95
CA PHE A 89 2.78 -0.14 -25.49
C PHE A 89 2.44 -0.19 -23.99
N ILE A 90 1.85 -1.29 -23.51
CA ILE A 90 1.56 -1.49 -22.09
C ILE A 90 2.84 -1.46 -21.25
N LEU A 91 3.91 -2.14 -21.68
CA LEU A 91 5.20 -2.13 -20.97
C LEU A 91 5.82 -0.72 -20.92
N CYS A 92 5.75 0.05 -22.01
CA CYS A 92 6.20 1.43 -22.04
C CYS A 92 5.40 2.32 -21.06
N LEU A 93 4.08 2.14 -20.99
CA LEU A 93 3.25 2.86 -20.01
C LEU A 93 3.65 2.52 -18.58
N LEU A 94 3.85 1.24 -18.27
CA LEU A 94 4.30 0.81 -16.94
C LEU A 94 5.69 1.36 -16.61
N ALA A 95 6.64 1.36 -17.56
CA ALA A 95 7.95 1.97 -17.40
C ALA A 95 7.85 3.46 -17.06
N LEU A 96 6.98 4.18 -17.79
CA LEU A 96 6.75 5.61 -17.59
C LEU A 96 6.15 5.90 -16.21
N LEU A 97 5.15 5.11 -15.77
CA LEU A 97 4.55 5.24 -14.45
C LEU A 97 5.56 5.00 -13.32
N LEU A 98 6.44 4.00 -13.48
CA LEU A 98 7.51 3.73 -12.52
C LEU A 98 8.53 4.88 -12.47
N LEU A 99 8.88 5.43 -13.63
CA LEU A 99 9.79 6.57 -13.74
C LEU A 99 9.19 7.80 -13.04
N ILE A 100 7.93 8.15 -13.33
CA ILE A 100 7.21 9.26 -12.68
C ILE A 100 7.16 9.06 -11.17
N SER A 101 6.82 7.86 -10.71
CA SER A 101 6.79 7.52 -9.27
C SER A 101 8.16 7.72 -8.62
N GLY A 102 9.23 7.28 -9.29
CA GLY A 102 10.61 7.48 -8.84
C GLY A 102 10.99 8.96 -8.73
N ILE A 103 10.64 9.78 -9.73
CA ILE A 103 10.88 11.23 -9.71
C ILE A 103 10.14 11.90 -8.55
N ILE A 104 8.87 11.55 -8.30
CA ILE A 104 8.08 12.11 -7.20
C ILE A 104 8.75 11.83 -5.85
N VAL A 105 9.15 10.57 -5.62
CA VAL A 105 9.81 10.16 -4.36
C VAL A 105 11.14 10.89 -4.16
N LEU A 106 11.94 11.04 -5.22
CA LEU A 106 13.24 11.72 -5.16
C LEU A 106 13.09 13.24 -4.97
N SER A 107 12.14 13.86 -5.67
CA SER A 107 11.98 15.33 -5.68
C SER A 107 11.35 15.85 -4.39
N PHE A 108 10.44 15.08 -3.78
CA PHE A 108 9.71 15.50 -2.58
C PHE A 108 10.14 14.78 -1.30
N LYS A 109 11.34 14.19 -1.25
CA LYS A 109 11.77 13.36 -0.11
C LYS A 109 11.58 14.03 1.27
N SER A 110 11.88 15.32 1.40
CA SER A 110 11.65 16.09 2.64
C SER A 110 10.21 16.56 2.78
N SER A 111 9.64 17.16 1.73
CA SER A 111 8.30 17.73 1.73
C SER A 111 7.17 16.70 1.90
N LEU A 112 7.38 15.46 1.49
CA LEU A 112 6.43 14.36 1.70
C LEU A 112 6.20 14.10 3.19
N GLY A 113 7.25 14.22 4.01
CA GLY A 113 7.14 14.05 5.45
C GLY A 113 6.29 15.13 6.10
N GLU A 114 6.58 16.40 5.83
CA GLU A 114 5.85 17.53 6.41
C GLU A 114 4.40 17.61 5.89
N SER A 115 4.19 17.35 4.60
CA SER A 115 2.85 17.26 4.01
C SER A 115 2.05 16.09 4.59
N ALA A 116 2.67 14.92 4.78
CA ALA A 116 1.99 13.79 5.41
C ALA A 116 1.62 14.11 6.86
N ARG A 117 2.53 14.73 7.62
CA ARG A 117 2.27 15.17 9.00
C ARG A 117 1.10 16.16 9.07
N SER A 118 1.03 17.16 8.19
CA SER A 118 -0.06 18.14 8.18
C SER A 118 -1.41 17.50 7.80
N VAL A 119 -1.42 16.58 6.83
CA VAL A 119 -2.61 15.78 6.47
C VAL A 119 -3.06 14.90 7.65
N MET A 120 -2.12 14.28 8.36
CA MET A 120 -2.40 13.50 9.56
C MET A 120 -3.04 14.36 10.66
N VAL A 121 -2.49 15.55 10.95
CA VAL A 121 -3.07 16.48 11.93
C VAL A 121 -4.47 16.91 11.53
N ALA A 122 -4.68 17.29 10.26
CA ALA A 122 -5.99 17.71 9.77
C ALA A 122 -7.03 16.58 9.77
N SER A 123 -6.61 15.36 9.42
CA SER A 123 -7.46 14.17 9.50
C SER A 123 -7.87 13.89 10.94
N LEU A 124 -6.92 13.84 11.87
CA LEU A 124 -7.20 13.56 13.27
C LEU A 124 -8.07 14.63 13.92
N ARG A 125 -7.79 15.93 13.70
CA ARG A 125 -8.57 17.01 14.32
C ARG A 125 -10.00 17.10 13.81
N ASN A 126 -10.21 16.95 12.50
CA ASN A 126 -11.49 17.29 11.86
C ASN A 126 -12.38 16.06 11.55
N HIS A 127 -11.79 14.87 11.47
CA HIS A 127 -12.48 13.68 10.95
C HIS A 127 -12.50 12.49 11.91
N TYR A 128 -11.57 12.42 12.87
CA TYR A 128 -11.61 11.39 13.91
C TYR A 128 -12.86 11.56 14.78
N GLY A 129 -13.51 10.44 15.09
CA GLY A 129 -14.84 10.40 15.70
C GLY A 129 -15.97 10.62 14.68
N ARG A 130 -15.76 11.46 13.65
CA ARG A 130 -16.82 11.90 12.72
C ARG A 130 -17.22 10.85 11.71
N TYR A 131 -16.22 10.23 11.10
CA TYR A 131 -16.42 9.23 10.06
C TYR A 131 -15.86 7.91 10.56
N GLY A 132 -16.72 6.89 10.74
CA GLY A 132 -16.33 5.59 11.29
C GLY A 132 -15.09 4.99 10.63
N ILE A 133 -15.01 5.05 9.29
CA ILE A 133 -13.85 4.59 8.51
C ILE A 133 -12.55 5.29 8.95
N ILE A 134 -12.60 6.60 9.21
CA ILE A 134 -11.41 7.37 9.62
C ILE A 134 -11.06 7.08 11.09
N THR A 135 -12.08 6.97 11.95
CA THR A 135 -11.89 6.57 13.36
C THR A 135 -11.23 5.21 13.47
N ASP A 136 -11.73 4.21 12.73
CA ASP A 136 -11.16 2.86 12.67
C ASP A 136 -9.72 2.87 12.17
N ALA A 137 -9.39 3.77 11.23
CA ALA A 137 -8.02 3.97 10.73
C ALA A 137 -7.06 4.38 11.82
N TRP A 138 -7.42 5.45 12.51
CA TRP A 138 -6.62 6.00 13.57
C TRP A 138 -6.48 5.01 14.70
N ASP A 139 -7.58 4.37 15.10
CA ASP A 139 -7.56 3.38 16.16
C ASP A 139 -6.69 2.17 15.82
N LEU A 140 -6.74 1.69 14.57
CA LEU A 140 -5.88 0.61 14.10
C LEU A 140 -4.41 1.01 14.11
N VAL A 141 -4.08 2.17 13.55
CA VAL A 141 -2.71 2.69 13.49
C VAL A 141 -2.14 2.89 14.89
N GLN A 142 -2.91 3.49 15.80
CA GLN A 142 -2.50 3.76 17.17
C GLN A 142 -2.25 2.49 17.97
N ARG A 143 -3.13 1.49 17.85
CA ARG A 143 -2.94 0.18 18.49
C ARG A 143 -1.75 -0.58 17.94
N ASN A 144 -1.61 -0.67 16.61
CA ASN A 144 -0.60 -1.50 15.96
C ASN A 144 0.80 -0.88 15.99
N LEU A 145 0.90 0.44 15.82
CA LEU A 145 2.18 1.15 15.90
C LEU A 145 2.51 1.62 17.32
N ARG A 146 1.65 1.36 18.31
CA ARG A 146 1.85 1.73 19.72
C ARG A 146 2.16 3.23 19.88
N CYS A 147 1.33 4.04 19.24
CA CYS A 147 1.49 5.48 19.13
C CYS A 147 0.20 6.20 19.52
N CYS A 148 0.29 7.49 19.84
CA CYS A 148 -0.88 8.31 20.10
C CYS A 148 -0.71 9.72 19.55
N GLY A 149 -1.75 10.21 18.88
CA GLY A 149 -1.66 11.47 18.15
C GLY A 149 -0.69 11.39 16.97
N VAL A 150 -0.39 12.55 16.38
CA VAL A 150 0.50 12.62 15.22
C VAL A 150 1.96 12.68 15.66
N ASP A 151 2.25 13.55 16.62
CA ASP A 151 3.60 13.89 17.05
C ASP A 151 3.95 13.22 18.37
N ASN A 152 5.25 13.01 18.62
CA ASN A 152 5.71 12.54 19.92
C ASN A 152 5.19 13.42 21.06
N SER A 153 4.57 12.81 22.07
CA SER A 153 3.94 13.51 23.19
C SER A 153 2.91 14.58 22.75
N GLY A 154 2.36 14.42 21.54
CA GLY A 154 1.47 15.37 20.87
C GLY A 154 -0.02 15.15 21.16
N TRP A 155 -0.37 14.68 22.36
CA TRP A 155 -1.77 14.39 22.74
C TRP A 155 -2.69 15.59 22.65
N GLY A 156 -2.15 16.81 22.76
CA GLY A 156 -2.90 18.06 22.64
C GLY A 156 -3.63 18.22 21.30
N VAL A 157 -3.31 17.42 20.27
CA VAL A 157 -4.05 17.39 19.01
C VAL A 157 -5.54 17.03 19.18
N TYR A 158 -5.90 16.29 20.23
CA TYR A 158 -7.29 15.97 20.53
C TYR A 158 -8.06 17.16 21.12
N ASN A 159 -7.40 18.09 21.80
CA ASN A 159 -8.09 19.24 22.40
C ASN A 159 -8.74 20.11 21.32
N GLY A 160 -10.06 20.28 21.41
CA GLY A 160 -10.85 21.00 20.43
C GLY A 160 -10.97 20.28 19.08
N SER A 161 -10.66 18.98 19.03
CA SER A 161 -11.00 18.13 17.88
C SER A 161 -12.49 17.81 17.87
N TRP A 162 -13.01 17.33 16.73
CA TRP A 162 -14.39 16.88 16.62
C TRP A 162 -14.74 15.79 17.65
N TRP A 163 -13.81 14.84 17.86
CA TRP A 163 -13.95 13.78 18.86
C TRP A 163 -14.09 14.37 20.27
N ASP A 164 -13.21 15.29 20.66
CA ASP A 164 -13.23 15.93 21.98
C ASP A 164 -14.54 16.67 22.25
N MET A 165 -15.08 17.37 21.26
CA MET A 165 -16.37 18.06 21.40
C MET A 165 -17.54 17.11 21.66
N ILE A 166 -17.47 15.88 21.16
CA ILE A 166 -18.60 14.94 21.24
C ILE A 166 -18.50 14.02 22.44
N VAL A 167 -17.31 13.49 22.73
CA VAL A 167 -17.12 12.60 23.88
C VAL A 167 -17.14 13.37 25.20
N ASN A 168 -16.75 14.65 25.19
CA ASN A 168 -16.73 15.51 26.38
C ASN A 168 -17.86 16.56 26.37
N SER A 169 -18.93 16.37 25.59
CA SER A 169 -20.09 17.27 25.60
C SER A 169 -20.74 17.31 26.98
N ASP A 170 -21.06 18.50 27.47
CA ASP A 170 -21.87 18.66 28.69
C ASP A 170 -23.34 18.31 28.37
N LEU A 171 -23.96 17.50 29.23
CA LEU A 171 -25.35 17.04 29.10
C LEU A 171 -26.37 18.11 29.52
N TYR A 172 -25.98 19.00 30.44
CA TYR A 172 -26.84 20.03 31.01
C TYR A 172 -26.67 21.37 30.31
N GLU A 173 -25.48 21.65 29.80
CA GLU A 173 -25.16 22.92 29.14
C GLU A 173 -24.91 22.72 27.64
N THR A 174 -25.87 23.14 26.81
CA THR A 174 -25.86 22.91 25.37
C THR A 174 -24.64 23.57 24.70
N ASN A 175 -23.99 22.85 23.77
CA ASN A 175 -22.80 23.30 23.03
C ASN A 175 -21.58 23.62 23.90
N THR A 176 -21.52 23.13 25.13
CA THR A 176 -20.34 23.27 25.99
C THR A 176 -19.70 21.92 26.27
N LYS A 177 -18.45 21.95 26.74
CA LYS A 177 -17.71 20.76 27.16
C LYS A 177 -17.72 20.66 28.69
N LEU A 178 -17.69 19.42 29.19
CA LEU A 178 -17.36 19.14 30.58
C LEU A 178 -16.06 19.87 30.98
N SER A 179 -15.97 20.27 32.24
CA SER A 179 -14.71 20.79 32.78
C SER A 179 -13.59 19.77 32.64
N GLU A 180 -12.38 20.19 32.21
CA GLU A 180 -11.19 19.32 32.18
C GLU A 180 -10.82 18.76 33.58
N SER A 181 -11.33 19.39 34.65
CA SER A 181 -11.20 18.88 36.03
C SER A 181 -12.16 17.74 36.37
N SER A 182 -13.15 17.47 35.51
CA SER A 182 -14.10 16.39 35.68
C SER A 182 -13.43 15.04 35.53
N LEU A 183 -13.81 14.07 36.37
CA LEU A 183 -13.37 12.67 36.25
C LEU A 183 -13.91 12.00 34.97
N PHE A 184 -14.93 12.59 34.34
CA PHE A 184 -15.52 12.11 33.11
C PHE A 184 -14.92 12.73 31.84
N TYR A 185 -14.04 13.73 31.98
CA TYR A 185 -13.34 14.31 30.84
C TYR A 185 -12.27 13.35 30.32
N LEU A 186 -12.37 12.97 29.05
CA LEU A 186 -11.43 12.08 28.36
C LEU A 186 -10.48 12.92 27.51
N PHE A 187 -9.19 12.90 27.85
CA PHE A 187 -8.18 13.66 27.11
C PHE A 187 -7.74 12.99 25.80
N VAL A 188 -7.86 11.66 25.71
CA VAL A 188 -7.44 10.85 24.56
C VAL A 188 -8.37 9.65 24.35
N PRO A 189 -8.47 9.11 23.12
CA PRO A 189 -9.23 7.91 22.85
C PRO A 189 -8.56 6.66 23.44
N GLU A 190 -9.33 5.57 23.51
CA GLU A 190 -8.86 4.30 24.08
C GLU A 190 -7.72 3.67 23.28
N SER A 191 -7.65 3.94 21.98
CA SER A 191 -6.58 3.48 21.09
C SER A 191 -5.20 4.06 21.45
N CYS A 192 -5.15 5.16 22.20
CA CYS A 192 -3.92 5.69 22.79
C CYS A 192 -3.42 4.92 24.01
N CYS A 193 -4.26 4.06 24.60
CA CYS A 193 -3.96 3.41 25.85
C CYS A 193 -3.16 2.13 25.67
N VAL A 194 -2.17 1.94 26.54
CA VAL A 194 -1.30 0.77 26.55
C VAL A 194 -2.13 -0.46 26.96
N LYS A 195 -2.14 -1.47 26.10
CA LYS A 195 -2.66 -2.80 26.44
C LYS A 195 -1.55 -3.68 27.02
N ARG A 196 -1.92 -4.63 27.87
CA ARG A 196 -0.98 -5.64 28.41
C ARG A 196 -0.50 -6.52 27.25
N LEU A 197 0.75 -6.92 27.30
CA LEU A 197 1.33 -7.84 26.32
C LEU A 197 1.07 -9.28 26.75
N ASP A 198 0.75 -10.13 25.78
CA ASP A 198 0.75 -11.57 25.97
C ASP A 198 2.19 -12.06 26.19
N GLY A 199 2.40 -12.79 27.28
CA GLY A 199 3.73 -13.29 27.66
C GLY A 199 4.27 -14.35 26.71
N LEU A 200 3.42 -15.04 25.94
CA LEU A 200 3.82 -16.07 24.99
C LEU A 200 4.19 -15.49 23.62
N THR A 201 3.37 -14.58 23.10
CA THR A 201 3.49 -14.07 21.73
C THR A 201 4.10 -12.68 21.61
N GLY A 202 4.09 -11.89 22.70
CA GLY A 202 4.52 -10.48 22.69
C GLY A 202 3.52 -9.52 22.02
N TRP A 203 2.35 -10.00 21.60
CA TRP A 203 1.28 -9.18 21.02
C TRP A 203 0.46 -8.46 22.10
N PRO A 204 -0.12 -7.29 21.80
CA PRO A 204 -1.10 -6.65 22.68
C PRO A 204 -2.33 -7.57 22.88
N THR A 205 -2.67 -7.83 24.14
CA THR A 205 -3.95 -8.46 24.54
C THR A 205 -5.09 -7.45 24.44
N GLU A 206 -6.33 -7.88 24.69
CA GLU A 206 -7.48 -6.96 24.81
C GLU A 206 -7.56 -6.22 26.16
N ILE A 207 -6.65 -6.52 27.09
CA ILE A 207 -6.71 -5.98 28.45
C ILE A 207 -5.85 -4.72 28.53
N TYR A 208 -6.47 -3.57 28.78
CA TYR A 208 -5.75 -2.33 29.08
C TYR A 208 -4.90 -2.45 30.35
N ARG A 209 -3.73 -1.82 30.36
CA ARG A 209 -2.89 -1.74 31.57
C ARG A 209 -3.63 -0.99 32.68
N ASP A 210 -4.08 0.23 32.36
CA ASP A 210 -4.95 1.06 33.19
C ASP A 210 -5.65 2.09 32.28
N LYS A 211 -6.85 1.73 31.81
CA LYS A 211 -7.61 2.57 30.87
C LYS A 211 -8.01 3.91 31.49
N ARG A 212 -8.43 3.91 32.77
CA ARG A 212 -8.84 5.14 33.46
C ARG A 212 -7.66 6.08 33.60
N ARG A 213 -6.51 5.59 34.08
CA ARG A 213 -5.29 6.39 34.19
C ARG A 213 -4.81 6.89 32.85
N CYS A 214 -4.93 6.12 31.78
CA CYS A 214 -4.58 6.60 30.44
C CYS A 214 -5.40 7.84 30.04
N GLN A 215 -6.73 7.80 30.21
CA GLN A 215 -7.62 8.81 29.63
C GLN A 215 -7.90 10.01 30.52
N THR A 216 -7.79 9.89 31.85
CA THR A 216 -8.25 10.91 32.81
C THR A 216 -7.14 11.41 33.77
N TRP A 217 -5.86 11.17 33.46
CA TRP A 217 -4.75 11.62 34.30
C TRP A 217 -4.63 13.15 34.35
N GLN A 218 -4.79 13.74 35.54
CA GLN A 218 -4.83 15.20 35.72
C GLN A 218 -3.47 15.85 36.04
N TYR A 219 -2.51 15.05 36.51
CA TYR A 219 -1.25 15.59 37.05
C TYR A 219 -0.13 15.72 36.01
N GLY A 220 -0.25 15.03 34.88
CA GLY A 220 0.76 14.94 33.84
C GLY A 220 0.13 14.62 32.48
N PRO A 221 0.84 13.91 31.59
CA PRO A 221 0.30 13.48 30.30
C PRO A 221 -0.96 12.61 30.43
N PRO A 222 -1.95 12.72 29.52
CA PRO A 222 -1.93 13.54 28.30
C PRO A 222 -2.30 15.02 28.46
N ASN A 223 -2.91 15.41 29.59
CA ASN A 223 -3.36 16.79 29.81
C ASN A 223 -2.17 17.77 29.80
N LYS A 224 -1.16 17.49 30.62
CA LYS A 224 0.05 18.31 30.73
C LYS A 224 1.20 17.61 30.02
N SER A 225 1.98 18.35 29.23
CA SER A 225 3.19 17.83 28.59
C SER A 225 4.31 17.48 29.59
N SER A 226 4.21 17.97 30.82
CA SER A 226 5.14 17.72 31.93
C SER A 226 4.39 17.35 33.20
N GLY A 227 5.08 16.72 34.15
CA GLY A 227 4.49 16.23 35.40
C GLY A 227 4.78 14.74 35.63
N PRO A 228 4.08 14.10 36.58
CA PRO A 228 4.23 12.68 36.85
C PRO A 228 3.92 11.83 35.61
N HIS A 229 4.81 10.88 35.32
CA HIS A 229 4.70 9.97 34.18
C HIS A 229 3.40 9.15 34.25
N ASN A 230 2.71 9.10 33.12
CA ASN A 230 1.58 8.21 32.90
C ASN A 230 2.08 6.99 32.11
N ASP A 231 2.18 5.83 32.75
CA ASP A 231 2.69 4.58 32.16
C ASP A 231 1.62 3.77 31.39
N ALA A 232 0.40 4.32 31.30
CA ALA A 232 -0.74 3.70 30.62
C ALA A 232 -1.04 4.30 29.24
N ILE A 233 -0.23 5.24 28.75
CA ILE A 233 -0.41 5.92 27.46
C ILE A 233 0.83 5.80 26.56
N TYR A 234 0.63 5.75 25.24
CA TYR A 234 1.73 5.82 24.27
C TYR A 234 2.29 7.25 24.14
N TYR A 235 3.62 7.38 24.23
CA TYR A 235 4.36 8.65 24.07
C TYR A 235 4.84 8.90 22.64
N ALA A 236 4.95 7.84 21.83
CA ALA A 236 5.39 7.95 20.45
C ALA A 236 4.28 8.55 19.57
N GLY A 237 4.66 9.45 18.67
CA GLY A 237 3.78 9.99 17.65
C GLY A 237 3.57 8.97 16.54
N CYS A 238 2.37 8.92 15.97
CA CYS A 238 2.10 7.99 14.89
C CYS A 238 2.84 8.34 13.60
N PHE A 239 3.20 9.61 13.39
CA PHE A 239 4.03 9.99 12.25
C PHE A 239 5.44 9.40 12.35
N GLU A 240 6.13 9.60 13.48
CA GLU A 240 7.47 9.05 13.70
C GLU A 240 7.45 7.51 13.77
N SER A 241 6.44 6.93 14.40
CA SER A 241 6.29 5.48 14.49
C SER A 241 6.05 4.86 13.11
N LEU A 242 5.19 5.47 12.29
CA LEU A 242 4.95 5.04 10.91
C LEU A 242 6.21 5.22 10.05
N LYS A 243 6.92 6.34 10.20
CA LYS A 243 8.18 6.58 9.50
C LYS A 243 9.21 5.51 9.85
N SER A 244 9.40 5.21 11.14
CA SER A 244 10.31 4.15 11.59
C SER A 244 9.90 2.78 11.07
N TYR A 245 8.60 2.49 11.02
CA TYR A 245 8.08 1.24 10.46
C TYR A 245 8.39 1.14 8.97
N ILE A 246 8.11 2.20 8.20
CA ILE A 246 8.41 2.26 6.77
C ILE A 246 9.91 2.12 6.51
N ASP A 247 10.77 2.81 7.27
CA ASP A 247 12.23 2.76 7.11
C ASP A 247 12.78 1.34 7.26
N ASN A 248 12.17 0.51 8.12
CA ASN A 248 12.54 -0.90 8.29
C ASN A 248 12.23 -1.75 7.04
N TYR A 249 11.09 -1.51 6.39
CA TYR A 249 10.67 -2.24 5.19
C TYR A 249 11.13 -1.59 3.88
N ALA A 250 11.57 -0.32 3.91
CA ALA A 250 11.94 0.46 2.74
C ALA A 250 13.05 -0.20 1.92
N LYS A 251 14.03 -0.84 2.59
CA LYS A 251 15.09 -1.59 1.92
C LYS A 251 14.55 -2.77 1.12
N ALA A 252 13.67 -3.58 1.72
CA ALA A 252 13.08 -4.75 1.07
C ALA A 252 12.18 -4.33 -0.11
N VAL A 253 11.33 -3.32 0.10
CA VAL A 253 10.47 -2.76 -0.96
C VAL A 253 11.31 -2.20 -2.11
N GLY A 254 12.41 -1.50 -1.79
CA GLY A 254 13.35 -1.00 -2.79
C GLY A 254 13.98 -2.11 -3.64
N VAL A 255 14.40 -3.22 -3.01
CA VAL A 255 14.92 -4.39 -3.74
C VAL A 255 13.86 -5.00 -4.66
N LEU A 256 12.63 -5.18 -4.18
CA LEU A 256 11.53 -5.70 -4.99
C LEU A 256 11.21 -4.78 -6.18
N ALA A 257 11.20 -3.47 -5.96
CA ALA A 257 11.00 -2.48 -7.02
C ALA A 257 12.11 -2.55 -8.09
N LEU A 258 13.38 -2.70 -7.68
CA LEU A 258 14.49 -2.87 -8.61
C LEU A 258 14.35 -4.17 -9.43
N ILE A 259 13.98 -5.28 -8.81
CA ILE A 259 13.72 -6.55 -9.51
C ILE A 259 12.59 -6.38 -10.52
N ALA A 260 11.48 -5.74 -10.13
CA ALA A 260 10.37 -5.45 -11.03
C ALA A 260 10.79 -4.58 -12.22
N CYS A 261 11.61 -3.55 -12.01
CA CYS A 261 12.18 -2.72 -13.07
C CYS A 261 13.04 -3.54 -14.04
N ILE A 262 13.88 -4.45 -13.54
CA ILE A 262 14.72 -5.33 -14.37
C ILE A 262 13.86 -6.28 -15.20
N ILE A 263 12.83 -6.89 -14.59
CA ILE A 263 11.87 -7.75 -15.30
C ILE A 263 11.16 -6.97 -16.40
N LEU A 264 10.71 -5.75 -16.10
CA LEU A 264 10.00 -4.91 -17.06
C LEU A 264 10.89 -4.48 -18.23
N ILE A 265 12.12 -4.03 -17.96
CA ILE A 265 13.07 -3.60 -19.00
C ILE A 265 13.49 -4.80 -19.85
N SER A 266 13.77 -5.95 -19.23
CA SER A 266 14.14 -7.18 -19.97
C SER A 266 12.99 -7.69 -20.83
N ALA A 267 11.74 -7.65 -20.34
CA ALA A 267 10.55 -7.97 -21.12
C ALA A 267 10.37 -7.01 -22.30
N LEU A 268 10.58 -5.70 -22.09
CA LEU A 268 10.49 -4.69 -23.14
C LEU A 268 11.53 -4.92 -24.24
N ILE A 269 12.79 -5.17 -23.86
CA ILE A 269 13.88 -5.48 -24.80
C ILE A 269 13.55 -6.75 -25.60
N CYS A 270 13.12 -7.83 -24.92
CA CYS A 270 12.76 -9.07 -25.60
C CYS A 270 11.56 -8.89 -26.53
N ALA A 271 10.55 -8.11 -26.14
CA ALA A 271 9.39 -7.80 -26.97
C ALA A 271 9.79 -6.99 -28.22
N LEU A 272 10.74 -6.05 -28.10
CA LEU A 272 11.28 -5.31 -29.24
C LEU A 272 12.06 -6.20 -30.21
N PHE A 273 12.84 -7.15 -29.71
CA PHE A 273 13.50 -8.16 -30.56
C PHE A 273 12.47 -9.04 -31.26
N LEU A 274 11.46 -9.53 -30.53
CA LEU A 274 10.38 -10.33 -31.09
C LEU A 274 9.60 -9.56 -32.18
N PHE A 275 9.33 -8.28 -31.95
CA PHE A 275 8.68 -7.41 -32.94
C PHE A 275 9.53 -7.29 -34.23
N ARG A 276 10.84 -7.08 -34.09
CA ARG A 276 11.76 -7.00 -35.22
C ARG A 276 11.73 -8.29 -36.05
N ASP A 277 11.80 -9.44 -35.38
CA ASP A 277 11.81 -10.74 -36.05
C ASP A 277 10.48 -11.04 -36.73
N ALA A 278 9.35 -10.76 -36.07
CA ALA A 278 8.01 -10.87 -36.65
C ALA A 278 7.86 -10.02 -37.92
N LYS A 279 8.38 -8.77 -37.89
CA LYS A 279 8.36 -7.86 -39.05
C LYS A 279 9.22 -8.37 -40.20
N LEU A 280 10.44 -8.85 -39.93
CA LEU A 280 11.32 -9.44 -40.94
C LEU A 280 10.71 -10.69 -41.57
N ASN A 281 10.07 -11.54 -40.78
CA ASN A 281 9.37 -12.73 -41.24
C ASN A 281 8.16 -12.38 -42.13
N ALA A 282 7.39 -11.35 -41.77
CA ALA A 282 6.29 -10.86 -42.60
C ALA A 282 6.78 -10.35 -43.96
N GLN A 283 7.85 -9.54 -43.98
CA GLN A 283 8.46 -9.04 -45.21
C GLN A 283 9.02 -10.19 -46.08
N ARG A 284 9.62 -11.22 -45.46
CA ARG A 284 10.11 -12.41 -46.18
C ARG A 284 8.95 -13.17 -46.83
N LYS A 285 7.85 -13.39 -46.13
CA LYS A 285 6.64 -14.04 -46.68
C LYS A 285 6.05 -13.25 -47.85
N GLN A 286 6.00 -11.92 -47.74
CA GLN A 286 5.55 -11.05 -48.84
C GLN A 286 6.46 -11.14 -50.07
N ARG A 287 7.79 -11.10 -49.90
CA ARG A 287 8.74 -11.27 -51.02
C ARG A 287 8.60 -12.62 -51.71
N ILE A 288 8.45 -13.70 -50.95
CA ILE A 288 8.26 -15.05 -51.52
C ILE A 288 6.93 -15.12 -52.30
N LYS A 289 5.85 -14.52 -51.79
CA LYS A 289 4.56 -14.44 -52.49
C LYS A 289 4.67 -13.64 -53.80
N SER A 290 5.34 -12.49 -53.76
CA SER A 290 5.59 -11.66 -54.96
C SER A 290 6.42 -12.41 -56.01
N TRP A 291 7.50 -13.09 -55.61
CA TRP A 291 8.31 -13.89 -56.52
C TRP A 291 7.51 -15.03 -57.15
N ARG A 292 6.70 -15.75 -56.35
CA ARG A 292 5.84 -16.84 -56.84
C ARG A 292 4.81 -16.35 -57.86
N ASN A 293 4.20 -15.18 -57.62
CA ASN A 293 3.27 -14.57 -58.56
C ASN A 293 3.96 -14.15 -59.88
N GLN A 294 5.20 -13.65 -59.81
CA GLN A 294 5.97 -13.32 -61.02
C GLN A 294 6.34 -14.56 -61.84
N THR A 295 6.64 -15.68 -61.18
CA THR A 295 6.96 -16.95 -61.87
C THR A 295 5.74 -17.64 -62.48
N GLN A 296 4.53 -17.40 -61.97
CA GLN A 296 3.30 -17.97 -62.54
C GLN A 296 2.74 -17.18 -63.74
N ASN A 297 3.14 -15.91 -63.89
CA ASN A 297 2.72 -15.05 -65.01
C ASN A 297 3.70 -15.07 -66.21
N LYS A 298 4.76 -15.88 -66.15
CA LYS A 298 5.69 -16.13 -67.26
C LYS A 298 5.43 -17.51 -67.84
#